data_AF-A0A0U1MA93-F1
#
_entry.id   AF-A0A0U1MA93-F1
#
_cell.length_a   1.000
_cell.length_b   1.000
_cell.length_c   1.000
_cell.angle_alpha   90.00
_cell.angle_beta   90.00
_cell.angle_gamma   90.00
#
_symmetry.space_group_name_H-M   'P 1'
#
loop_
_entity.id
_entity.type
_entity.pdbx_description
1 polymer ?
#
loop_
_entity_poly.entity_id
_entity_poly.type
_entity_poly.pdbx_seq_one_letter_code
_entity_poly.pdbx_strand_id
1 'polypeptide(L)'
;MSFFSFVRSQLLVTLPVPTHDFSNQTIIVTGANTGLGLEAARYFLKLNAARIILAVRTVSKGDAAKAELEASSHRGPGVLEVHALDMESSASVEAFAAKMNTLSRIDVLLLNAGKVTQEFYLAEGNESTITVNVVNTFLLAFLMLPKLRQVASEFAVLPRIVVVSSDRHVETNLAEWKTDNTFVTLNDPKTAKMHERQV
;
A
#
# COMPACT_ATOMS: atom_id res chain seq x y z
N MET A 1 2.68 18.60 -13.52
CA MET A 1 3.42 18.03 -14.68
C MET A 1 2.87 18.63 -15.97
N SER A 2 3.64 18.72 -17.07
CA SER A 2 3.05 19.14 -18.36
C SER A 2 2.37 17.93 -19.04
N PHE A 3 1.30 18.18 -19.81
CA PHE A 3 0.64 17.12 -20.58
C PHE A 3 1.62 16.35 -21.48
N PHE A 4 2.56 17.05 -22.12
CA PHE A 4 3.58 16.43 -22.96
C PHE A 4 4.56 15.55 -22.17
N SER A 5 4.96 15.96 -20.96
CA SER A 5 5.79 15.12 -20.09
C SER A 5 5.06 13.85 -19.63
N PHE A 6 3.76 13.95 -19.36
CA PHE A 6 2.92 12.80 -19.01
C PHE A 6 2.78 11.82 -20.18
N VAL A 7 2.43 12.30 -21.38
CA VAL A 7 2.32 11.45 -22.57
C VAL A 7 3.65 10.75 -22.88
N ARG A 8 4.77 11.49 -22.78
CA ARG A 8 6.10 10.91 -22.97
C ARG A 8 6.42 9.85 -21.91
N SER A 9 6.09 10.07 -20.64
CA SER A 9 6.36 9.09 -19.58
C SER A 9 5.55 7.82 -19.76
N GLN A 10 4.31 7.92 -20.22
CA GLN A 10 3.45 6.75 -20.43
C GLN A 10 3.80 5.96 -21.70
N LEU A 11 4.21 6.62 -22.79
CA LEU A 11 4.35 5.96 -24.10
C LEU A 11 5.80 5.74 -24.55
N LEU A 12 6.75 6.53 -24.04
CA LEU A 12 8.12 6.56 -24.57
C LEU A 12 9.18 6.25 -23.51
N VAL A 13 8.79 6.01 -22.25
CA VAL A 13 9.70 5.62 -21.18
C VAL A 13 9.41 4.18 -20.78
N THR A 14 10.40 3.32 -20.97
CA THR A 14 10.38 1.95 -20.45
C THR A 14 11.17 1.91 -19.14
N LEU A 15 10.51 1.51 -18.06
CA LEU A 15 11.19 1.30 -16.78
C LEU A 15 12.09 0.05 -16.86
N PRO A 16 13.28 0.08 -16.24
CA PRO A 16 14.12 -1.11 -16.15
C PRO A 16 13.39 -2.21 -15.38
N VAL A 17 13.50 -3.45 -15.87
CA VAL A 17 12.96 -4.61 -15.18
C VAL A 17 13.78 -4.84 -13.90
N PRO A 18 13.15 -4.93 -12.72
CA PRO A 18 13.88 -5.16 -11.47
C PRO A 18 14.55 -6.55 -11.49
N THR A 19 15.78 -6.61 -11.00
CA THR A 19 16.62 -7.84 -10.98
C THR A 19 17.05 -8.28 -9.58
N HIS A 20 16.61 -7.57 -8.53
CA HIS A 20 16.96 -7.90 -7.15
C HIS A 20 16.36 -9.24 -6.73
N ASP A 21 17.15 -10.09 -6.09
CA ASP A 21 16.69 -11.38 -5.58
C ASP A 21 16.09 -11.25 -4.17
N PHE A 22 14.84 -11.66 -4.01
CA PHE A 22 14.11 -11.65 -2.74
C PHE A 22 14.10 -13.01 -2.03
N SER A 23 15.00 -13.93 -2.42
CA SER A 23 15.19 -15.21 -1.71
C SER A 23 15.28 -15.02 -0.21
N ASN A 24 14.55 -15.85 0.55
CA ASN A 24 14.45 -15.82 2.02
C ASN A 24 13.77 -14.58 2.62
N GLN A 25 13.21 -13.68 1.79
CA GLN A 25 12.54 -12.47 2.27
C GLN A 25 11.01 -12.64 2.34
N THR A 26 10.41 -12.01 3.35
CA THR A 26 8.96 -11.91 3.52
C THR A 26 8.49 -10.52 3.15
N ILE A 27 7.50 -10.44 2.26
CA ILE A 27 6.99 -9.20 1.68
C ILE A 27 5.51 -9.03 2.05
N ILE A 28 5.12 -7.85 2.49
CA ILE A 28 3.71 -7.45 2.63
C ILE A 28 3.39 -6.41 1.55
N VAL A 29 2.31 -6.64 0.81
CA VAL A 29 1.79 -5.67 -0.17
C VAL A 29 0.33 -5.35 0.17
N THR A 30 0.03 -4.08 0.43
CA THR A 30 -1.35 -3.63 0.67
C THR A 30 -2.04 -3.29 -0.65
N GLY A 31 -3.33 -3.59 -0.77
CA GLY A 31 -4.08 -3.38 -2.02
C GLY A 31 -3.62 -4.30 -3.16
N ALA A 32 -3.18 -5.51 -2.83
CA ALA A 32 -2.51 -6.42 -3.76
C ALA A 32 -3.44 -7.26 -4.66
N ASN A 33 -4.76 -6.98 -4.67
CA ASN A 33 -5.73 -7.73 -5.47
C ASN A 33 -5.93 -7.18 -6.89
N THR A 34 -5.35 -6.01 -7.20
CA THR A 34 -5.48 -5.37 -8.52
C THR A 34 -4.37 -4.32 -8.74
N GLY A 35 -4.29 -3.79 -9.95
CA GLY A 35 -3.43 -2.66 -10.31
C GLY A 35 -1.96 -2.88 -9.96
N LEU A 36 -1.31 -1.80 -9.52
CA LEU A 36 0.13 -1.80 -9.19
C LEU A 36 0.48 -2.75 -8.04
N GLY A 37 -0.42 -2.95 -7.08
CA GLY A 37 -0.20 -3.87 -5.97
C GLY A 37 -0.13 -5.33 -6.43
N LEU A 38 -1.03 -5.72 -7.33
CA LEU A 38 -1.03 -7.07 -7.94
C LEU A 38 0.24 -7.31 -8.76
N GLU A 39 0.63 -6.34 -9.60
CA GLU A 39 1.83 -6.45 -10.40
C GLU A 39 3.11 -6.43 -9.54
N ALA A 40 3.16 -5.64 -8.47
CA ALA A 40 4.26 -5.69 -7.51
C ALA A 40 4.39 -7.09 -6.89
N ALA A 41 3.28 -7.70 -6.46
CA ALA A 41 3.28 -9.07 -5.94
C ALA A 41 3.78 -10.09 -7.00
N ARG A 42 3.40 -9.91 -8.27
CA ARG A 42 3.90 -10.72 -9.40
C ARG A 42 5.42 -10.62 -9.55
N TYR A 43 5.98 -9.41 -9.44
CA TYR A 43 7.42 -9.20 -9.50
C TYR A 43 8.14 -9.81 -8.30
N PHE A 44 7.65 -9.63 -7.07
CA PHE A 44 8.24 -10.28 -5.90
C PHE A 44 8.25 -11.81 -6.06
N LEU A 45 7.19 -12.39 -6.62
CA LEU A 45 7.09 -13.83 -6.87
C LEU A 45 8.10 -14.31 -7.90
N LYS A 46 8.22 -13.59 -9.03
CA LYS A 46 9.22 -13.84 -10.09
C LYS A 46 10.65 -13.70 -9.58
N LEU A 47 10.87 -12.82 -8.61
CA LEU A 47 12.17 -12.53 -8.00
C LEU A 47 12.40 -13.33 -6.71
N ASN A 48 11.87 -14.55 -6.64
CA ASN A 48 12.14 -15.55 -5.60
C ASN A 48 11.76 -15.18 -4.16
N ALA A 49 10.87 -14.21 -3.92
CA ALA A 49 10.40 -13.91 -2.56
C ALA A 49 9.93 -15.20 -1.87
N ALA A 50 10.38 -15.43 -0.64
CA ALA A 50 10.07 -16.67 0.10
C ALA A 50 8.61 -16.69 0.56
N ARG A 51 8.08 -15.52 0.92
CA ARG A 51 6.69 -15.36 1.37
C ARG A 51 6.15 -14.00 0.94
N ILE A 52 4.93 -13.97 0.43
CA ILE A 52 4.25 -12.74 0.00
C ILE A 52 2.85 -12.71 0.60
N ILE A 53 2.58 -11.67 1.38
CA ILE A 53 1.29 -11.41 2.02
C ILE A 53 0.54 -10.37 1.18
N LEU A 54 -0.55 -10.83 0.58
CA LEU A 54 -1.54 -10.03 -0.13
C LEU A 54 -2.53 -9.48 0.90
N ALA A 55 -2.27 -8.25 1.36
CA ALA A 55 -3.16 -7.57 2.29
C ALA A 55 -4.27 -6.84 1.52
N VAL A 56 -5.50 -7.29 1.68
CA VAL A 56 -6.63 -6.87 0.83
C VAL A 56 -7.89 -6.60 1.67
N ARG A 57 -8.74 -5.68 1.21
CA ARG A 57 -10.01 -5.41 1.90
C ARG A 57 -11.00 -6.58 1.78
N THR A 58 -11.10 -7.17 0.59
CA THR A 58 -12.03 -8.28 0.31
C THR A 58 -11.25 -9.55 0.05
N VAL A 59 -11.28 -10.49 1.00
CA VAL A 59 -10.48 -11.73 0.96
C VAL A 59 -10.73 -12.53 -0.32
N SER A 60 -11.98 -12.68 -0.76
CA SER A 60 -12.30 -13.42 -1.99
C SER A 60 -11.66 -12.83 -3.26
N LYS A 61 -11.47 -11.50 -3.32
CA LYS A 61 -10.72 -10.86 -4.42
C LYS A 61 -9.22 -11.11 -4.30
N GLY A 62 -8.70 -11.16 -3.07
CA GLY A 62 -7.32 -11.57 -2.82
C GLY A 62 -7.06 -13.03 -3.19
N ASP A 63 -7.99 -13.93 -2.91
CA ASP A 63 -7.89 -15.35 -3.29
C ASP A 63 -7.90 -15.53 -4.81
N ALA A 64 -8.73 -14.77 -5.52
CA ALA A 64 -8.72 -14.74 -6.99
C ALA A 64 -7.38 -14.23 -7.53
N ALA A 65 -6.85 -13.14 -6.98
CA ALA A 65 -5.53 -12.62 -7.33
C ALA A 65 -4.40 -13.61 -7.02
N LYS A 66 -4.46 -14.29 -5.87
CA LYS A 66 -3.51 -15.35 -5.50
C LYS A 66 -3.52 -16.47 -6.55
N ALA A 67 -4.70 -16.97 -6.92
CA ALA A 67 -4.82 -18.03 -7.91
C ALA A 67 -4.26 -17.61 -9.28
N GLU A 68 -4.52 -16.36 -9.70
CA GLU A 68 -3.94 -15.80 -10.93
C GLU A 68 -2.41 -15.74 -10.88
N LEU A 69 -1.85 -15.26 -9.77
CA LEU A 69 -0.40 -15.17 -9.58
C LEU A 69 0.25 -16.56 -9.59
N GLU A 70 -0.31 -17.53 -8.87
CA GLU A 70 0.16 -18.92 -8.82
C GLU A 70 0.10 -19.58 -10.21
N ALA A 71 -0.97 -19.35 -10.99
CA ALA A 71 -1.10 -19.89 -12.34
C ALA A 71 -0.07 -19.30 -13.33
N SER A 72 0.34 -18.05 -13.12
CA SER A 72 1.32 -17.35 -13.97
C SER A 72 2.78 -17.55 -13.54
N SER A 73 3.02 -18.41 -12.54
CA SER A 73 4.29 -18.53 -11.83
C SER A 73 4.86 -19.95 -11.91
N HIS A 74 6.19 -20.06 -11.96
CA HIS A 74 6.90 -21.34 -11.80
C HIS A 74 7.17 -21.68 -10.32
N ARG A 75 6.86 -20.76 -9.40
CA ARG A 75 6.89 -20.99 -7.96
C ARG A 75 5.65 -21.80 -7.60
N GLY A 76 5.83 -22.93 -6.93
CA GLY A 76 4.74 -23.78 -6.46
C GLY A 76 3.85 -23.10 -5.41
N PRO A 77 2.76 -23.77 -4.99
CA PRO A 77 1.83 -23.25 -4.00
C PRO A 77 2.53 -23.00 -2.65
N GLY A 78 2.00 -22.04 -1.88
CA GLY A 78 2.44 -21.78 -0.50
C GLY A 78 3.36 -20.58 -0.30
N VAL A 79 3.76 -19.90 -1.38
CA VAL A 79 4.49 -18.61 -1.28
C VAL A 79 3.54 -17.46 -0.95
N LEU A 80 2.30 -17.53 -1.44
CA LEU A 80 1.31 -16.45 -1.35
C LEU A 80 0.29 -16.71 -0.23
N GLU A 81 0.01 -15.68 0.55
CA GLU A 81 -1.03 -15.67 1.57
C GLU A 81 -1.93 -14.46 1.43
N VAL A 82 -3.21 -14.64 1.71
CA VAL A 82 -4.20 -13.57 1.68
C VAL A 82 -4.59 -13.25 3.11
N HIS A 83 -4.51 -11.97 3.48
CA HIS A 83 -4.91 -11.49 4.80
C HIS A 83 -5.81 -10.27 4.64
N ALA A 84 -6.89 -10.24 5.44
CA ALA A 84 -7.81 -9.11 5.44
C ALA A 84 -7.15 -7.86 6.02
N LEU A 85 -7.29 -6.74 5.31
CA LEU A 85 -6.86 -5.41 5.74
C LEU A 85 -7.81 -4.38 5.14
N ASP A 86 -8.66 -3.79 5.99
CA ASP A 86 -9.48 -2.64 5.61
C ASP A 86 -8.85 -1.35 6.12
N MET A 87 -8.33 -0.55 5.19
CA MET A 87 -7.69 0.73 5.50
C MET A 87 -8.69 1.83 5.89
N GLU A 88 -10.00 1.59 5.80
CA GLU A 88 -11.02 2.50 6.34
C GLU A 88 -11.27 2.31 7.83
N SER A 89 -10.78 1.23 8.45
CA SER A 89 -10.96 0.94 9.88
C SER A 89 -9.62 0.79 10.61
N SER A 90 -9.36 1.68 11.57
CA SER A 90 -8.14 1.64 12.39
C SER A 90 -8.02 0.34 13.18
N ALA A 91 -9.15 -0.21 13.66
CA ALA A 91 -9.18 -1.52 14.32
C ALA A 91 -8.76 -2.66 13.39
N SER A 92 -9.13 -2.60 12.10
CA SER A 92 -8.66 -3.58 11.11
C SER A 92 -7.15 -3.47 10.89
N VAL A 93 -6.62 -2.24 10.82
CA VAL A 93 -5.18 -1.97 10.67
C VAL A 93 -4.40 -2.48 11.88
N GLU A 94 -4.87 -2.23 13.09
CA GLU A 94 -4.26 -2.70 14.33
C GLU A 94 -4.27 -4.23 14.43
N ALA A 95 -5.41 -4.87 14.13
CA ALA A 95 -5.52 -6.32 14.13
C ALA A 95 -4.59 -6.96 13.09
N PHE A 96 -4.52 -6.38 11.88
CA PHE A 96 -3.60 -6.83 10.84
C PHE A 96 -2.14 -6.69 11.30
N ALA A 97 -1.75 -5.52 11.82
CA ALA A 97 -0.39 -5.29 12.29
C ALA A 97 -0.01 -6.23 13.45
N ALA A 98 -0.91 -6.43 14.41
CA ALA A 98 -0.71 -7.38 15.52
C ALA A 98 -0.46 -8.80 14.98
N LYS A 99 -1.25 -9.25 14.00
CA LYS A 99 -1.05 -10.55 13.36
C LYS A 99 0.28 -10.63 12.63
N MET A 100 0.64 -9.62 11.84
CA MET A 100 1.92 -9.60 11.09
C MET A 100 3.12 -9.55 12.04
N ASN A 101 3.00 -8.89 13.18
CA ASN A 101 4.03 -8.84 14.22
C ASN A 101 4.31 -10.21 14.88
N THR A 102 3.47 -11.23 14.66
CA THR A 102 3.75 -12.62 15.09
C THR A 102 4.70 -13.36 14.15
N LEU A 103 4.91 -12.86 12.93
CA LEU A 103 5.80 -13.49 11.96
C LEU A 103 7.26 -13.39 12.40
N SER A 104 8.04 -14.41 12.05
CA SER A 104 9.48 -14.43 12.33
C SER A 104 10.23 -13.35 11.56
N ARG A 105 9.79 -13.02 10.34
CA ARG A 105 10.50 -12.12 9.44
C ARG A 105 9.56 -11.33 8.53
N ILE A 106 9.85 -10.04 8.36
CA ILE A 106 9.24 -9.10 7.40
C ILE A 106 10.35 -8.19 6.90
N ASP A 107 10.65 -8.23 5.60
CA ASP A 107 11.74 -7.47 4.99
C ASP A 107 11.21 -6.26 4.22
N VAL A 108 10.01 -6.34 3.66
CA VAL A 108 9.42 -5.26 2.88
C VAL A 108 7.96 -5.07 3.27
N LEU A 109 7.61 -3.83 3.56
CA LEU A 109 6.25 -3.35 3.72
C LEU A 109 5.94 -2.36 2.60
N LEU A 110 5.25 -2.83 1.56
CA LEU A 110 4.79 -2.03 0.43
C LEU A 110 3.36 -1.54 0.70
N LEU A 111 3.28 -0.29 1.16
CA LEU A 111 2.04 0.43 1.45
C LEU A 111 1.48 1.01 0.15
N ASN A 112 0.76 0.17 -0.59
CA ASN A 112 0.21 0.49 -1.91
C ASN A 112 -1.32 0.70 -1.91
N ALA A 113 -2.04 0.20 -0.92
CA ALA A 113 -3.49 0.40 -0.82
C ALA A 113 -3.82 1.89 -0.88
N GLY A 114 -4.73 2.25 -1.78
CA GLY A 114 -5.19 3.60 -1.98
C GLY A 114 -6.67 3.63 -2.35
N LYS A 115 -7.33 4.73 -2.01
CA LYS A 115 -8.71 5.06 -2.34
C LYS A 115 -8.72 6.25 -3.30
N VAL A 116 -9.55 6.13 -4.33
CA VAL A 116 -9.90 7.23 -5.23
C VAL A 116 -11.42 7.30 -5.26
N THR A 117 -11.98 8.43 -4.83
CA THR A 117 -13.43 8.66 -4.85
C THR A 117 -13.73 10.15 -4.99
N GLN A 118 -14.90 10.46 -5.55
CA GLN A 118 -15.47 11.81 -5.54
C GLN A 118 -16.54 11.98 -4.46
N GLU A 119 -16.96 10.88 -3.83
CA GLU A 119 -17.97 10.87 -2.79
C GLU A 119 -17.32 11.25 -1.45
N PHE A 120 -17.86 12.29 -0.82
CA PHE A 120 -17.47 12.67 0.53
C PHE A 120 -18.19 11.81 1.55
N TYR A 121 -17.43 11.19 2.46
CA TYR A 121 -17.94 10.65 3.71
C TYR A 121 -16.80 10.52 4.72
N LEU A 122 -17.16 10.36 6.00
CA LEU A 122 -16.21 10.16 7.07
C LEU A 122 -16.01 8.68 7.37
N ALA A 123 -14.75 8.27 7.54
CA ALA A 123 -14.33 6.98 8.07
C ALA A 123 -13.41 7.24 9.27
N GLU A 124 -13.75 6.70 10.45
CA GLU A 124 -12.99 6.89 11.70
C GLU A 124 -12.74 8.38 12.04
N GLY A 125 -13.75 9.22 11.77
CA GLY A 125 -13.70 10.66 12.05
C GLY A 125 -12.94 11.52 11.05
N ASN A 126 -12.36 10.94 9.99
CA ASN A 126 -11.69 11.67 8.90
C ASN A 126 -12.34 11.42 7.54
N GLU A 127 -12.17 12.34 6.58
CA GLU A 127 -12.59 12.11 5.20
C GLU A 127 -11.96 10.82 4.66
N SER A 128 -12.77 9.97 4.04
CA SER A 128 -12.42 8.60 3.68
C SER A 128 -11.09 8.41 2.92
N THR A 129 -10.75 9.32 2.01
CA THR A 129 -9.51 9.29 1.22
C THR A 129 -8.32 9.65 2.10
N ILE A 130 -8.46 10.65 2.98
CA ILE A 130 -7.46 10.98 4.01
C ILE A 130 -7.30 9.82 5.00
N THR A 131 -8.39 9.17 5.41
CA THR A 131 -8.35 7.98 6.29
C THR A 131 -7.50 6.88 5.67
N VAL A 132 -7.80 6.47 4.43
CA VAL A 132 -7.09 5.36 3.77
C VAL A 132 -5.66 5.74 3.38
N ASN A 133 -5.50 6.82 2.60
CA ASN A 133 -4.25 7.12 1.91
C ASN A 133 -3.21 7.77 2.82
N VAL A 134 -3.62 8.33 3.96
CA VAL A 134 -2.73 9.03 4.89
C VAL A 134 -2.80 8.41 6.29
N VAL A 135 -3.90 8.60 7.01
CA VAL A 135 -3.97 8.27 8.44
C VAL A 135 -3.67 6.81 8.70
N ASN A 136 -4.40 5.90 8.07
CA ASN A 136 -4.26 4.47 8.29
C ASN A 136 -3.05 3.87 7.58
N THR A 137 -2.59 4.50 6.48
CA THR A 137 -1.33 4.15 5.84
C THR A 137 -0.14 4.38 6.77
N PHE A 138 -0.07 5.55 7.41
CA PHE A 138 1.00 5.84 8.37
C PHE A 138 0.81 5.14 9.72
N LEU A 139 -0.43 4.92 10.17
CA LEU A 139 -0.71 4.08 11.34
C LEU A 139 -0.12 2.67 11.13
N LEU A 140 -0.41 2.03 9.99
CA LEU A 140 0.17 0.73 9.66
C LEU A 140 1.70 0.80 9.62
N ALA A 141 2.28 1.81 8.98
CA ALA A 141 3.73 1.99 8.94
C ALA A 141 4.34 2.02 10.36
N PHE A 142 3.75 2.80 11.27
CA PHE A 142 4.24 2.95 12.64
C PHE A 142 4.06 1.67 13.46
N LEU A 143 2.93 0.99 13.34
CA LEU A 143 2.67 -0.28 14.06
C LEU A 143 3.62 -1.41 13.62
N MET A 144 4.13 -1.35 12.39
CA MET A 144 5.08 -2.33 11.86
C MET A 144 6.54 -2.00 12.18
N LEU A 145 6.87 -0.76 12.59
CA LEU A 145 8.24 -0.36 12.91
C LEU A 145 8.94 -1.26 13.94
N PRO A 146 8.30 -1.70 15.05
CA PRO A 146 8.95 -2.58 16.01
C PRO A 146 9.42 -3.89 15.39
N LYS A 147 8.59 -4.54 14.56
CA LYS A 147 8.95 -5.78 13.87
C LYS A 147 10.05 -5.58 12.84
N LEU A 148 9.99 -4.51 12.06
CA LEU A 148 11.03 -4.20 11.08
C LEU A 148 12.38 -3.93 11.79
N ARG A 149 12.38 -3.24 12.93
CA ARG A 149 13.59 -3.05 13.74
C ARG A 149 14.12 -4.37 14.32
N GLN A 150 13.24 -5.24 14.81
CA GLN A 150 13.62 -6.58 15.25
C GLN A 150 14.30 -7.36 14.11
N VAL A 151 13.68 -7.40 12.93
CA VAL A 151 14.22 -8.10 11.75
C VAL A 151 15.57 -7.54 11.34
N ALA A 152 15.73 -6.22 11.38
CA ALA A 152 17.01 -5.57 11.08
C ALA A 152 18.13 -6.07 12.00
N SER A 153 17.86 -6.17 13.30
CA SER A 153 18.82 -6.68 14.28
C SER A 153 19.06 -8.19 14.19
N GLU A 154 18.00 -8.98 14.01
CA GLU A 154 18.05 -10.45 14.07
C GLU A 154 18.71 -11.07 12.83
N PHE A 155 18.43 -10.50 11.66
CA PHE A 155 18.92 -11.01 10.38
C PHE A 155 20.07 -10.18 9.78
N ALA A 156 20.49 -9.11 10.45
CA ALA A 156 21.49 -8.15 9.95
C ALA A 156 21.16 -7.62 8.55
N VAL A 157 19.87 -7.28 8.34
CA VAL A 157 19.36 -6.73 7.08
C VAL A 157 18.82 -5.31 7.26
N LEU A 158 18.48 -4.65 6.15
CA LEU A 158 17.79 -3.36 6.16
C LEU A 158 16.38 -3.51 5.58
N PRO A 159 15.36 -3.74 6.43
CA PRO A 159 13.98 -3.80 5.99
C PRO A 159 13.51 -2.46 5.42
N ARG A 160 12.55 -2.50 4.50
CA ARG A 160 12.09 -1.33 3.75
C ARG A 160 10.61 -1.08 3.95
N ILE A 161 10.27 0.16 4.28
CA ILE A 161 8.90 0.68 4.14
C ILE A 161 8.85 1.49 2.85
N VAL A 162 7.91 1.17 1.98
CA VAL A 162 7.68 1.89 0.73
C VAL A 162 6.25 2.38 0.75
N VAL A 163 6.06 3.70 0.66
CA VAL A 163 4.73 4.32 0.54
C VAL A 163 4.52 4.67 -0.93
N VAL A 164 3.55 4.05 -1.57
CA VAL A 164 3.20 4.39 -2.95
C VAL A 164 2.33 5.64 -2.92
N SER A 165 2.77 6.66 -3.65
CA SER A 165 2.02 7.88 -3.89
C SER A 165 1.75 8.01 -5.39
N SER A 166 1.26 9.17 -5.80
CA SER A 166 1.06 9.53 -7.21
C SER A 166 1.60 10.92 -7.46
N ASP A 167 1.98 11.22 -8.70
CA ASP A 167 2.37 12.56 -9.12
C ASP A 167 1.33 13.64 -8.79
N ARG A 168 0.06 13.27 -8.62
CA ARG A 168 -0.99 14.16 -8.14
C ARG A 168 -0.67 14.77 -6.77
N HIS A 169 0.09 14.10 -5.92
CA HIS A 169 0.54 14.66 -4.64
C HIS A 169 1.38 15.94 -4.80
N VAL A 170 2.06 16.10 -5.95
CA VAL A 170 2.84 17.31 -6.29
C VAL A 170 1.95 18.41 -6.88
N GLU A 171 0.82 18.03 -7.49
CA GLU A 171 -0.10 18.95 -8.16
C GLU A 171 -1.17 19.52 -7.24
N THR A 172 -1.49 18.82 -6.14
CA THR A 172 -2.53 19.24 -5.19
C THR A 172 -2.12 20.50 -4.43
N ASN A 173 -2.99 21.52 -4.48
CA ASN A 173 -2.85 22.72 -3.67
C ASN A 173 -3.63 22.58 -2.35
N LEU A 174 -2.96 22.09 -1.31
CA LEU A 174 -3.57 21.84 0.01
C LEU A 174 -3.65 23.12 0.87
N ALA A 175 -4.38 24.15 0.46
CA ALA A 175 -4.46 25.41 1.22
C ALA A 175 -4.87 25.22 2.70
N GLU A 176 -5.60 24.13 3.00
CA GLU A 176 -6.07 23.72 4.32
C GLU A 176 -4.93 23.43 5.31
N TRP A 177 -3.68 23.21 4.86
CA TRP A 177 -2.54 23.04 5.79
C TRP A 177 -2.25 24.29 6.62
N LYS A 178 -2.76 25.46 6.19
CA LYS A 178 -2.57 26.75 6.86
C LYS A 178 -3.66 27.09 7.89
N THR A 179 -4.69 26.26 8.02
CA THR A 179 -5.74 26.47 9.03
C THR A 179 -5.28 25.99 10.40
N ASP A 180 -5.93 26.45 11.47
CA ASP A 180 -5.59 26.07 12.84
C ASP A 180 -5.70 24.55 13.08
N ASN A 181 -6.59 23.87 12.34
CA ASN A 181 -6.70 22.42 12.35
C ASN A 181 -7.04 21.90 10.96
N THR A 182 -6.01 21.42 10.26
CA THR A 182 -6.12 20.89 8.90
C THR A 182 -7.12 19.76 8.79
N PHE A 183 -7.13 18.79 9.72
CA PHE A 183 -8.08 17.67 9.66
C PHE A 183 -9.52 18.14 9.81
N VAL A 184 -9.82 19.05 10.74
CA VAL A 184 -11.17 19.59 10.89
C VAL A 184 -11.64 20.27 9.60
N THR A 185 -10.77 21.03 8.94
CA THR A 185 -11.10 21.65 7.64
C THR A 185 -11.33 20.61 6.55
N LEU A 186 -10.45 19.60 6.45
CA LEU A 186 -10.59 18.54 5.44
C LEU A 186 -11.82 17.65 5.65
N ASN A 187 -12.31 17.57 6.88
CA ASN A 187 -13.46 16.76 7.29
C ASN A 187 -14.80 17.53 7.22
N ASP A 188 -14.81 18.79 6.81
CA ASP A 188 -16.05 19.55 6.61
C ASP A 188 -16.59 19.34 5.19
N PRO A 189 -17.77 18.72 5.00
CA PRO A 189 -18.36 18.50 3.68
C PRO A 189 -18.60 19.79 2.89
N LYS A 190 -18.72 20.95 3.54
CA LYS A 190 -18.95 22.23 2.88
C LYS A 190 -17.69 22.81 2.25
N THR A 191 -16.52 22.44 2.76
CA THR A 191 -15.22 22.97 2.29
C THR A 191 -14.37 21.90 1.63
N ALA A 192 -14.70 20.62 1.79
CA ALA A 192 -14.01 19.51 1.18
C ALA A 192 -14.03 19.58 -0.37
N LYS A 193 -12.83 19.66 -0.95
CA LYS A 193 -12.65 19.67 -2.41
C LYS A 193 -12.40 18.26 -2.92
N MET A 194 -13.47 17.46 -3.06
CA MET A 194 -13.35 16.06 -3.49
C MET A 194 -12.76 15.87 -4.90
N HIS A 195 -12.89 16.88 -5.77
CA HIS A 195 -12.23 16.86 -7.08
C HIS A 195 -10.70 16.91 -7.00
N GLU A 196 -10.13 17.40 -5.88
CA GLU A 196 -8.69 17.40 -5.61
C GLU A 196 -8.21 16.09 -4.94
N ARG A 197 -9.11 15.13 -4.66
CA ARG A 197 -8.80 13.82 -4.03
C ARG A 197 -8.48 12.71 -5.04
N GLN A 198 -8.12 13.08 -6.28
CA GLN A 198 -7.73 12.12 -7.30
C GLN A 198 -6.26 11.75 -7.12
N VAL A 199 -5.99 10.46 -6.92
CA VAL A 199 -4.64 9.88 -6.95
C VAL A 199 -4.27 9.69 -8.42
#